data_AF-A0A5C2S4M1-F1
#
_entry.id   AF-A0A5C2S4M1-F1
#
_cell.length_a   1.000
_cell.length_b   1.000
_cell.length_c   1.000
_cell.angle_alpha   90.00
_cell.angle_beta   90.00
_cell.angle_gamma   90.00
#
_symmetry.space_group_name_H-M   'P 1'
#
loop_
_entity.id
_entity.type
_entity.pdbx_description
1 polymer ?
#
loop_
_entity_poly.entity_id
_entity_poly.type
_entity_poly.pdbx_seq_one_letter_code
_entity_poly.pdbx_strand_id
1 'polypeptide(L)'
;MVRSLVHPPNRYAVIRTDPEAMLKDLGLDDPDTLKEAQCMLRKKYLVYLEWPGELPMPGMRWCRYYVSPIGTTLRPPDESSGITSDMVVPIAPNKGHTPERQPIHPTPSFPFSNCYHWIFNDVTVRLRVHTEGVEHDGAIKLPAAEHLAMKDAFSLDCERINAFYDDKGEPSAETADSSEQIAANASSTCEDNPSETVLPVESAQVQDGDRNHVLSDIYYRLVTQRGLQKSGPPSHCDDKSLDSSSEDASGSHDSQKRSSVTTMTSRDQGFDIFGWDPDANTAKIPLVDAWLDLENHFTEDNITSPLELNKEFEQIEA
;
A
#
# COMPACT_ATOMS: atom_id res chain seq x y z
N MET A 1 16.35 -5.52 -24.71
CA MET A 1 15.33 -4.80 -23.92
C MET A 1 14.67 -5.81 -22.99
N VAL A 2 14.83 -5.63 -21.68
CA VAL A 2 14.11 -6.44 -20.68
C VAL A 2 12.78 -5.73 -20.44
N ARG A 3 11.67 -6.43 -20.63
CA ARG A 3 10.33 -5.92 -20.35
C ARG A 3 9.73 -6.74 -19.22
N SER A 4 9.13 -6.06 -18.25
CA SER A 4 8.42 -6.67 -17.12
C SER A 4 6.92 -6.41 -17.27
N LEU A 5 6.08 -7.31 -16.78
CA LEU A 5 4.62 -7.11 -16.79
C LEU A 5 4.21 -5.91 -15.94
N VAL A 6 4.98 -5.64 -14.88
CA VAL A 6 4.80 -4.49 -13.98
C VAL A 6 6.05 -3.64 -13.91
N HIS A 7 5.89 -2.40 -13.45
CA HIS A 7 7.00 -1.53 -13.15
C HIS A 7 7.93 -2.18 -12.10
N PRO A 8 9.24 -2.31 -12.37
CA PRO A 8 10.16 -2.85 -11.39
C PRO A 8 10.29 -1.91 -10.19
N PRO A 9 10.49 -2.46 -8.98
CA PRO A 9 10.69 -1.67 -7.78
C PRO A 9 12.01 -0.91 -7.81
N ASN A 10 12.16 -0.01 -6.84
CA ASN A 10 13.32 0.86 -6.66
C ASN A 10 13.58 1.80 -7.84
N ARG A 11 12.52 2.35 -8.43
CA ARG A 11 12.59 3.25 -9.58
C ARG A 11 11.78 4.51 -9.34
N TYR A 12 12.21 5.59 -9.96
CA TYR A 12 11.44 6.82 -9.96
C TYR A 12 10.49 6.82 -11.16
N ALA A 13 9.28 7.32 -10.93
CA ALA A 13 8.24 7.39 -11.91
C ALA A 13 7.45 8.68 -11.77
N VAL A 14 6.75 9.04 -12.84
CA VAL A 14 5.66 10.00 -12.79
C VAL A 14 4.37 9.24 -12.73
N ILE A 15 3.48 9.58 -11.80
CA ILE A 15 2.13 9.04 -11.75
C ILE A 15 1.09 10.11 -12.01
N ARG A 16 -0.08 9.67 -12.49
CA ARG A 16 -1.29 10.49 -12.60
C ARG A 16 -2.51 9.61 -12.38
N THR A 17 -3.45 10.09 -11.59
CA THR A 17 -4.73 9.41 -11.37
C THR A 17 -5.53 9.29 -12.67
N ASP A 18 -6.14 8.13 -12.89
CA ASP A 18 -7.10 7.86 -13.97
C ASP A 18 -8.46 7.46 -13.37
N PRO A 19 -9.25 8.43 -12.87
CA PRO A 19 -10.55 8.16 -12.25
C PRO A 19 -11.54 7.55 -13.27
N GLU A 20 -11.42 7.89 -14.56
CA GLU A 20 -12.27 7.32 -15.61
C GLU A 20 -12.02 5.81 -15.79
N ALA A 21 -10.76 5.40 -15.85
CA ALA A 21 -10.43 3.98 -15.89
C ALA A 21 -10.77 3.28 -14.59
N MET A 22 -10.63 3.95 -13.44
CA MET A 22 -11.02 3.44 -12.13
C MET A 22 -12.53 3.10 -12.10
N LEU A 23 -13.37 4.03 -12.54
CA LEU A 23 -14.82 3.85 -12.59
C LEU A 23 -15.23 2.74 -13.55
N LYS A 24 -14.62 2.66 -14.73
CA LYS A 24 -14.86 1.57 -15.69
C LYS A 24 -14.44 0.21 -15.13
N ASP A 25 -13.32 0.16 -14.39
CA ASP A 25 -12.86 -1.04 -13.68
C ASP A 25 -13.88 -1.50 -12.62
N LEU A 26 -14.50 -0.53 -11.92
CA LEU A 26 -15.58 -0.73 -10.95
C LEU A 26 -16.99 -0.87 -11.57
N GLY A 27 -17.12 -0.85 -12.90
CA GLY A 27 -18.42 -0.92 -13.58
C GLY A 27 -19.39 0.22 -13.22
N LEU A 28 -18.85 1.39 -12.86
CA LEU A 28 -19.56 2.64 -12.56
C LEU A 28 -19.39 3.60 -13.75
N ASP A 29 -19.73 3.13 -14.95
CA ASP A 29 -19.49 3.82 -16.22
C ASP A 29 -20.73 4.54 -16.77
N ASP A 30 -21.65 4.96 -15.88
CA ASP A 30 -22.77 5.79 -16.31
C ASP A 30 -22.30 7.18 -16.79
N PRO A 31 -23.02 7.80 -17.73
CA PRO A 31 -22.57 9.04 -18.36
C PRO A 31 -22.37 10.21 -17.38
N ASP A 32 -23.14 10.25 -16.29
CA ASP A 32 -23.10 11.34 -15.32
C ASP A 32 -21.86 11.20 -14.42
N THR A 33 -21.59 10.00 -13.90
CA THR A 33 -20.39 9.71 -13.10
C THR A 33 -19.10 9.84 -13.90
N LEU A 34 -19.08 9.41 -15.18
CA LEU A 34 -17.92 9.64 -16.04
C LEU A 34 -17.66 11.13 -16.32
N LYS A 35 -18.72 11.94 -16.44
CA LYS A 35 -18.61 13.38 -16.64
C LYS A 35 -18.08 14.08 -15.38
N GLU A 36 -18.47 13.62 -14.20
CA GLU A 36 -17.90 14.10 -12.94
C GLU A 36 -16.41 13.77 -12.83
N ALA A 37 -16.02 12.53 -13.14
CA ALA A 37 -14.61 12.13 -13.16
C ALA A 37 -13.76 12.92 -14.15
N GLN A 38 -14.34 13.33 -15.29
CA GLN A 38 -13.66 14.20 -16.24
C GLN A 38 -13.37 15.60 -15.69
N CYS A 39 -14.22 16.09 -14.78
CA CYS A 39 -14.06 17.38 -14.12
C CYS A 39 -13.04 17.34 -12.97
N MET A 40 -12.61 16.16 -12.51
CA MET A 40 -11.60 16.03 -11.47
C MET A 40 -10.25 16.57 -11.95
N LEU A 41 -9.58 17.32 -11.07
CA LEU A 41 -8.22 17.79 -11.30
C LEU A 41 -7.26 16.60 -11.27
N ARG A 42 -6.48 16.44 -12.34
CA ARG A 42 -5.55 15.35 -12.52
C ARG A 42 -4.15 15.91 -12.68
N LYS A 43 -3.36 15.90 -11.61
CA LYS A 43 -1.98 16.39 -11.67
C LYS A 43 -1.02 15.22 -11.86
N LYS A 44 0.16 15.54 -12.38
CA LYS A 44 1.28 14.60 -12.42
C LYS A 44 2.05 14.74 -11.12
N TYR A 45 2.50 13.62 -10.56
CA TYR A 45 3.31 13.58 -9.35
C TYR A 45 4.56 12.76 -9.57
N LEU A 46 5.68 13.25 -9.04
CA LEU A 46 6.94 12.51 -9.02
C LEU A 46 6.94 11.57 -7.82
N VAL A 47 7.17 10.29 -8.04
CA VAL A 47 7.15 9.26 -7.01
C VAL A 47 8.33 8.31 -7.13
N TYR A 48 8.61 7.63 -6.03
CA TYR A 48 9.49 6.48 -5.96
C TYR A 48 8.65 5.21 -5.78
N LEU A 49 8.85 4.25 -6.67
CA LEU A 49 8.19 2.94 -6.66
C LEU A 49 8.94 2.05 -5.66
N GLU A 50 8.40 1.86 -4.45
CA GLU A 50 9.07 1.06 -3.41
C GLU A 50 8.96 -0.43 -3.70
N TRP A 51 7.73 -0.95 -3.63
CA TRP A 51 7.50 -2.38 -3.76
C TRP A 51 6.08 -2.68 -4.24
N PRO A 52 5.89 -3.69 -5.11
CA PRO A 52 4.56 -4.19 -5.41
C PRO A 52 3.94 -4.81 -4.15
N GLY A 53 2.73 -4.41 -3.81
CA GLY A 53 1.97 -4.94 -2.67
C GLY A 53 1.31 -6.29 -2.93
N GLU A 54 1.51 -6.86 -4.12
CA GLU A 54 1.07 -8.18 -4.55
C GLU A 54 1.94 -8.63 -5.74
N LEU A 55 2.15 -9.94 -5.91
CA LEU A 55 2.96 -10.45 -7.03
C LEU A 55 2.17 -10.37 -8.35
N PRO A 56 2.79 -9.90 -9.45
CA PRO A 56 2.15 -9.84 -10.75
C PRO A 56 1.88 -11.25 -11.28
N MET A 57 0.63 -11.50 -11.64
CA MET A 57 0.12 -12.78 -12.15
C MET A 57 -0.49 -12.60 -13.54
N PRO A 58 -0.50 -13.65 -14.38
CA PRO A 58 -1.13 -13.59 -15.70
C PRO A 58 -2.60 -13.16 -15.61
N GLY A 59 -3.01 -12.24 -16.47
CA GLY A 59 -4.40 -11.73 -16.53
C GLY A 59 -4.73 -10.60 -15.55
N MET A 60 -3.79 -10.21 -14.66
CA MET A 60 -3.97 -9.02 -13.84
C MET A 60 -4.06 -7.76 -14.72
N ARG A 61 -5.05 -6.91 -14.45
CA ARG A 61 -5.26 -5.63 -15.15
C ARG A 61 -4.46 -4.50 -14.51
N TRP A 62 -4.25 -4.61 -13.21
CA TRP A 62 -3.49 -3.67 -12.41
C TRP A 62 -2.82 -4.43 -11.25
N CYS A 63 -1.81 -3.82 -10.64
CA CYS A 63 -1.08 -4.34 -9.50
C CYS A 63 -1.00 -3.25 -8.42
N ARG A 64 -1.28 -3.63 -7.17
CA ARG A 64 -1.11 -2.74 -6.02
C ARG A 64 0.37 -2.42 -5.80
N TYR A 65 0.66 -1.18 -5.45
CA TYR A 65 2.04 -0.71 -5.27
C TYR A 65 2.11 0.27 -4.11
N TYR A 66 3.18 0.15 -3.33
CA TYR A 66 3.59 1.16 -2.35
C TYR A 66 4.50 2.16 -3.05
N VAL A 67 4.07 3.42 -3.09
CA VAL A 67 4.82 4.49 -3.74
C VAL A 67 5.04 5.65 -2.78
N SER A 68 6.20 6.27 -2.85
CA SER A 68 6.58 7.39 -2.01
C SER A 68 6.70 8.64 -2.86
N PRO A 69 5.77 9.62 -2.75
CA PRO A 69 5.86 10.87 -3.46
C PRO A 69 7.11 11.67 -3.05
N ILE A 70 7.69 12.36 -4.02
CA ILE A 70 8.94 13.09 -3.86
C ILE A 70 8.64 14.57 -3.63
N GLY A 71 9.18 15.12 -2.55
CA GLY A 71 9.07 16.53 -2.23
C GLY A 71 10.16 17.36 -2.91
N THR A 72 9.82 18.59 -3.30
CA THR A 72 10.80 19.62 -3.73
C THR A 72 11.25 20.53 -2.60
N THR A 73 10.65 20.37 -1.42
CA THR A 73 10.96 21.12 -0.21
C THR A 73 11.18 20.14 0.94
N LEU A 74 11.64 20.68 2.08
CA LEU A 74 11.51 19.96 3.34
C LEU A 74 10.03 19.62 3.60
N ARG A 75 9.80 18.55 4.35
CA ARG A 75 8.44 18.15 4.71
C ARG A 75 7.84 19.12 5.72
N PRO A 76 6.53 19.39 5.69
CA PRO A 76 5.86 20.06 6.80
C PRO A 76 6.04 19.24 8.09
N PRO A 77 6.25 19.90 9.23
CA PRO A 77 6.28 19.22 10.51
C PRO A 77 4.87 18.74 10.88
N ASP A 78 4.80 17.67 11.66
CA ASP A 78 3.59 17.17 12.30
C ASP A 78 3.92 16.93 13.76
N GLU A 79 3.68 17.97 14.56
CA GLU A 79 3.95 17.99 16.00
C GLU A 79 3.10 16.97 16.76
N SER A 80 1.98 16.50 16.20
CA SER A 80 1.16 15.50 16.86
C SER A 80 1.86 14.14 16.90
N SER A 81 2.63 13.85 15.84
CA SER A 81 3.32 12.58 15.60
C SER A 81 4.83 12.64 15.80
N GLY A 82 5.35 13.71 16.41
CA GLY A 82 6.79 13.86 16.67
C GLY A 82 7.63 14.09 15.41
N ILE A 83 6.98 14.47 14.32
CA ILE A 83 7.58 14.61 13.00
C ILE A 83 8.14 16.01 12.83
N THR A 84 9.41 16.10 12.42
CA THR A 84 10.09 17.37 12.16
C THR A 84 10.46 17.52 10.67
N SER A 85 10.67 18.77 10.22
CA SER A 85 10.97 19.08 8.82
C SER A 85 12.28 18.50 8.30
N ASP A 86 13.23 18.19 9.18
CA ASP A 86 14.54 17.61 8.85
C ASP A 86 14.53 16.09 8.65
N MET A 87 13.40 15.42 8.90
CA MET A 87 13.20 13.99 8.67
C MET A 87 12.97 13.69 7.18
N VAL A 88 13.98 14.01 6.38
CA VAL A 88 14.01 13.86 4.93
C VAL A 88 15.38 13.34 4.47
N VAL A 89 15.41 12.62 3.34
CA VAL A 89 16.65 12.16 2.70
C VAL A 89 16.82 12.87 1.34
N PRO A 90 17.89 13.65 1.14
CA PRO A 90 18.12 14.35 -0.12
C PRO A 90 18.46 13.38 -1.26
N ILE A 91 18.00 13.70 -2.47
CA ILE A 91 18.32 12.93 -3.69
C ILE A 91 19.36 13.72 -4.48
N ALA A 92 20.55 13.14 -4.70
CA ALA A 92 21.60 13.79 -5.47
C ALA A 92 21.08 14.18 -6.87
N PRO A 93 21.32 15.41 -7.37
CA PRO A 93 22.41 16.32 -6.97
C PRO A 93 22.09 17.29 -5.82
N ASN A 94 20.94 17.14 -5.14
CA ASN A 94 20.67 17.88 -3.92
C ASN A 94 21.78 17.63 -2.89
N LYS A 95 22.36 18.70 -2.34
CA LYS A 95 23.47 18.61 -1.36
C LYS A 95 23.00 18.45 0.08
N GLY A 96 21.69 18.35 0.29
CA GLY A 96 21.10 18.29 1.62
C GLY A 96 20.93 19.66 2.27
N HIS A 97 20.19 19.67 3.37
CA HIS A 97 19.93 20.87 4.18
C HIS A 97 20.72 20.85 5.50
N THR A 98 21.21 19.68 5.91
CA THR A 98 22.09 19.47 7.07
C THR A 98 23.31 18.64 6.66
N PRO A 99 24.49 18.84 7.28
CA PRO A 99 25.70 18.07 6.96
C PRO A 99 25.59 16.56 7.25
N GLU A 100 24.71 16.18 8.18
CA GLU A 100 24.52 14.79 8.62
C GLU A 100 23.70 13.97 7.62
N ARG A 101 22.84 14.62 6.83
CA ARG A 101 21.99 13.96 5.82
C ARG A 101 22.73 13.85 4.49
N GLN A 102 23.42 12.73 4.32
CA GLN A 102 24.07 12.43 3.06
C GLN A 102 23.04 12.20 1.95
N PRO A 103 23.23 12.82 0.76
CA PRO A 103 22.38 12.54 -0.39
C PRO A 103 22.52 11.11 -0.88
N ILE A 104 21.41 10.52 -1.29
CA ILE A 104 21.40 9.23 -1.99
C ILE A 104 21.61 9.43 -3.49
N HIS A 105 22.19 8.44 -4.16
CA HIS A 105 22.63 8.54 -5.55
C HIS A 105 21.88 7.58 -6.50
N PRO A 106 20.83 8.07 -7.19
CA PRO A 106 20.19 7.30 -8.26
C PRO A 106 21.13 7.03 -9.45
N THR A 107 20.77 6.01 -10.24
CA THR A 107 21.46 5.67 -11.49
C THR A 107 20.43 5.44 -12.61
N PRO A 108 20.53 6.13 -13.76
CA PRO A 108 21.41 7.28 -14.02
C PRO A 108 21.14 8.47 -13.08
N SER A 109 21.96 9.52 -13.17
CA SER A 109 21.84 10.71 -12.32
C SER A 109 20.43 11.29 -12.34
N PHE A 110 19.96 11.70 -11.16
CA PHE A 110 18.64 12.30 -11.03
C PHE A 110 18.61 13.71 -11.67
N PRO A 111 17.55 14.06 -12.42
CA PRO A 111 17.54 15.29 -13.22
C PRO A 111 17.21 16.55 -12.40
N PHE A 112 16.73 16.43 -11.17
CA PHE A 112 16.22 17.57 -10.38
C PHE A 112 17.07 17.80 -9.12
N SER A 113 17.45 19.05 -8.84
CA SER A 113 18.43 19.36 -7.79
C SER A 113 17.85 19.62 -6.40
N ASN A 114 16.53 19.76 -6.28
CA ASN A 114 15.87 20.10 -5.02
C ASN A 114 14.93 19.01 -4.50
N CYS A 115 15.19 17.73 -4.81
CA CYS A 115 14.30 16.64 -4.44
C CYS A 115 14.69 15.91 -3.14
N TYR A 116 13.68 15.46 -2.41
CA TYR A 116 13.80 14.76 -1.14
C TYR A 116 12.81 13.60 -1.05
N HIS A 117 13.24 12.50 -0.41
CA HIS A 117 12.32 11.54 0.20
C HIS A 117 11.88 12.06 1.55
N TRP A 118 10.60 11.91 1.88
CA TRP A 118 10.04 12.26 3.18
C TRP A 118 9.74 10.98 3.96
N ILE A 119 10.01 10.97 5.27
CA ILE A 119 9.60 9.84 6.12
C ILE A 119 8.06 9.76 6.19
N PHE A 120 7.52 8.54 6.23
CA PHE A 120 6.08 8.25 6.33
C PHE A 120 5.23 9.03 5.32
N ASN A 121 5.68 9.04 4.07
CA ASN A 121 4.99 9.67 2.96
C ASN A 121 4.49 8.63 1.95
N ASP A 122 4.53 7.34 2.28
CA ASP A 122 4.09 6.29 1.38
C ASP A 122 2.57 6.29 1.21
N VAL A 123 2.15 6.08 -0.03
CA VAL A 123 0.74 5.92 -0.41
C VAL A 123 0.58 4.64 -1.23
N THR A 124 -0.60 4.06 -1.17
CA THR A 124 -0.93 2.85 -1.93
C THR A 124 -1.69 3.24 -3.19
N VAL A 125 -1.26 2.72 -4.34
CA VAL A 125 -1.91 2.94 -5.64
C VAL A 125 -2.05 1.64 -6.42
N ARG A 126 -2.96 1.62 -7.41
CA ARG A 126 -3.05 0.55 -8.41
C ARG A 126 -2.38 1.03 -9.70
N LEU A 127 -1.30 0.36 -10.12
CA LEU A 127 -0.66 0.63 -11.40
C LEU A 127 -1.19 -0.35 -12.46
N ARG A 128 -1.47 0.15 -13.67
CA ARG A 128 -1.87 -0.71 -14.79
C ARG A 128 -0.78 -1.73 -15.14
N VAL A 129 -1.20 -2.95 -15.44
CA VAL A 129 -0.34 -4.00 -16.00
C VAL A 129 -0.36 -3.84 -17.52
N HIS A 130 0.82 -3.72 -18.13
CA HIS A 130 0.94 -3.58 -19.58
C HIS A 130 1.19 -4.96 -20.20
N THR A 131 0.27 -5.41 -21.06
CA THR A 131 0.39 -6.71 -21.77
C THR A 131 1.62 -6.77 -22.67
N GLU A 132 2.04 -5.62 -23.22
CA GLU A 132 3.25 -5.49 -24.04
C GLU A 132 4.55 -5.37 -23.21
N GLY A 133 4.40 -5.31 -21.89
CA GLY A 133 5.46 -5.10 -20.90
C GLY A 133 5.91 -3.64 -20.79
N VAL A 134 6.42 -3.29 -19.62
CA VAL A 134 6.98 -1.96 -19.31
C VAL A 134 8.45 -1.96 -19.69
N GLU A 135 8.83 -1.06 -20.60
CA GLU A 135 10.23 -0.76 -20.88
C GLU A 135 10.81 0.07 -19.73
N HIS A 136 11.88 -0.44 -19.12
CA HIS A 136 12.51 0.16 -17.95
C HIS A 136 14.03 0.26 -18.11
N ASP A 137 14.51 0.11 -19.35
CA ASP A 137 15.90 0.37 -19.67
C ASP A 137 16.14 1.89 -19.67
N GLY A 138 17.26 2.34 -19.10
CA GLY A 138 17.53 3.76 -18.88
C GLY A 138 16.70 4.45 -17.79
N ALA A 139 15.63 3.83 -17.28
CA ALA A 139 14.83 4.40 -16.19
C ALA A 139 15.68 4.61 -14.92
N ILE A 140 15.48 5.75 -14.27
CA ILE A 140 16.24 6.13 -13.07
C ILE A 140 15.85 5.22 -11.91
N LYS A 141 16.83 4.48 -11.41
CA LYS A 141 16.67 3.55 -10.29
C LYS A 141 17.54 3.96 -9.11
N LEU A 142 17.13 3.56 -7.92
CA LEU A 142 17.97 3.64 -6.73
C LEU A 142 18.74 2.32 -6.57
N PRO A 143 20.08 2.31 -6.62
CA PRO A 143 20.87 1.11 -6.35
C PRO A 143 20.58 0.56 -4.95
N ALA A 144 20.74 -0.76 -4.76
CA ALA A 144 20.40 -1.41 -3.49
C ALA A 144 21.14 -0.82 -2.27
N ALA A 145 22.41 -0.46 -2.42
CA ALA A 145 23.19 0.18 -1.34
C ALA A 145 22.64 1.55 -0.95
N GLU A 146 22.20 2.34 -1.93
CA GLU A 146 21.61 3.67 -1.72
C GLU A 146 20.20 3.57 -1.14
N HIS A 147 19.43 2.56 -1.54
CA HIS A 147 18.15 2.24 -0.92
C HIS A 147 18.30 1.84 0.55
N LEU A 148 19.32 1.04 0.87
CA LEU A 148 19.62 0.67 2.26
C LEU A 148 20.03 1.90 3.06
N ALA A 149 20.91 2.76 2.53
CA ALA A 149 21.31 4.01 3.18
C ALA A 149 20.11 4.93 3.47
N MET A 150 19.14 5.01 2.54
CA MET A 150 17.88 5.72 2.77
C MET A 150 17.07 5.12 3.92
N LYS A 151 16.92 3.79 3.97
CA LYS A 151 16.18 3.11 5.04
C LYS A 151 16.88 3.25 6.40
N ASP A 152 18.20 3.18 6.44
CA ASP A 152 19.00 3.41 7.66
C ASP A 152 18.80 4.83 8.19
N ALA A 153 18.82 5.84 7.30
CA ALA A 153 18.57 7.22 7.67
C ALA A 153 17.16 7.43 8.27
N PHE A 154 16.14 6.76 7.72
CA PHE A 154 14.79 6.81 8.27
C PHE A 154 14.62 5.97 9.54
N SER A 155 15.42 4.92 9.75
CA SER A 155 15.41 4.16 11.00
C SER A 155 15.77 5.04 12.20
N LEU A 156 16.76 5.93 12.04
CA LEU A 156 17.13 6.90 13.07
C LEU A 156 16.01 7.92 13.35
N ASP A 157 15.23 8.28 12.33
CA ASP A 157 14.08 9.15 12.50
C ASP A 157 12.91 8.45 13.19
N CYS A 158 12.69 7.15 12.90
CA CYS A 158 11.75 6.34 13.64
C CYS A 158 12.11 6.27 15.14
N GLU A 159 13.40 6.16 15.49
CA GLU A 159 13.85 6.19 16.88
C GLU A 159 13.52 7.53 17.56
N ARG A 160 13.73 8.65 16.86
CA ARG A 160 13.35 9.99 17.36
C ARG A 160 11.84 10.12 17.58
N ILE A 161 11.05 9.60 16.66
CA ILE A 161 9.57 9.61 16.76
C ILE A 161 9.11 8.71 17.92
N ASN A 162 9.71 7.55 18.12
CA ASN A 162 9.39 6.66 19.24
C ASN A 162 9.72 7.32 20.59
N ALA A 163 10.90 7.92 20.73
CA ALA A 163 11.27 8.65 21.94
C ALA A 163 10.28 9.79 22.27
N PHE A 164 9.76 10.47 21.24
CA PHE A 164 8.72 11.47 21.42
C PHE A 164 7.40 10.91 21.99
N TYR A 165 7.00 9.70 21.57
CA TYR A 165 5.83 9.03 22.14
C TYR A 165 6.07 8.53 23.57
N ASP A 166 7.28 8.08 23.87
CA ASP A 166 7.66 7.68 25.24
C ASP A 166 7.58 8.87 26.20
N ASP A 167 8.12 10.03 25.80
CA ASP A 167 8.06 11.27 26.59
C ASP A 167 6.62 11.79 26.79
N LYS A 168 5.76 11.65 25.77
CA LYS A 168 4.31 11.97 25.89
C LYS A 168 3.55 10.96 26.75
N GLY A 169 4.04 9.73 26.84
CA GLY A 169 3.42 8.61 27.53
C GLY A 169 3.73 8.52 29.02
N GLU A 170 4.66 9.32 29.55
CA GLU A 170 4.89 9.47 30.98
C GLU A 170 3.86 10.45 31.59
N PRO A 171 2.81 9.99 32.31
CA PRO A 171 2.09 10.87 33.20
C PRO A 171 3.08 11.29 34.30
N SER A 172 3.27 12.60 34.49
CA SER A 172 4.04 13.16 35.58
C SER A 172 3.68 12.47 36.90
N ALA A 173 4.58 11.60 37.37
CA ALA A 173 4.53 10.99 38.69
C ALA A 173 4.99 12.03 39.72
N GLU A 174 4.23 13.12 39.86
CA GLU A 174 4.34 14.05 40.98
C GLU A 174 2.95 14.38 41.49
N THR A 175 2.40 13.47 42.28
CA THR A 175 1.85 13.83 43.59
C THR A 175 1.82 12.59 44.46
N ALA A 176 2.66 12.63 45.49
CA ALA A 176 2.76 11.61 46.50
C ALA A 176 1.53 11.59 47.41
N ASP A 177 1.31 10.40 47.96
CA ASP A 177 0.87 10.11 49.32
C ASP A 177 -0.61 9.75 49.51
N SER A 178 -0.86 8.45 49.73
CA SER A 178 -1.66 7.92 50.85
C SER A 178 -1.60 6.40 50.88
N SER A 179 -0.95 5.90 51.92
CA SER A 179 -0.86 4.55 52.46
C SER A 179 -2.13 3.67 52.39
N GLU A 180 -1.89 2.39 52.04
CA GLU A 180 -2.32 1.15 52.74
C GLU A 180 -3.79 0.97 53.21
N GLN A 181 -4.51 -0.02 52.68
CA GLN A 181 -4.76 -1.35 53.30
C GLN A 181 -6.04 -2.08 52.81
N ILE A 182 -5.85 -3.39 52.56
CA ILE A 182 -6.73 -4.54 52.92
C ILE A 182 -7.95 -4.90 52.04
N ALA A 183 -7.72 -6.00 51.29
CA ALA A 183 -8.46 -7.27 51.24
C ALA A 183 -9.91 -7.36 50.71
N ALA A 184 -10.00 -8.16 49.64
CA ALA A 184 -10.83 -9.37 49.48
C ALA A 184 -12.30 -9.36 49.92
N ASN A 185 -13.20 -9.58 48.95
CA ASN A 185 -14.10 -10.75 48.84
C ASN A 185 -15.10 -10.48 47.71
N ALA A 186 -15.01 -11.18 46.58
CA ALA A 186 -15.62 -12.49 46.32
C ALA A 186 -17.12 -12.42 45.94
N SER A 187 -17.35 -12.74 44.66
CA SER A 187 -18.51 -13.42 44.08
C SER A 187 -19.89 -12.76 44.16
N SER A 188 -20.55 -12.59 43.00
CA SER A 188 -21.75 -13.39 42.70
C SER A 188 -22.42 -12.93 41.40
N THR A 189 -22.26 -13.77 40.39
CA THR A 189 -23.31 -14.33 39.52
C THR A 189 -24.18 -13.42 38.64
N CYS A 190 -24.09 -13.79 37.37
CA CYS A 190 -24.88 -13.49 36.18
C CYS A 190 -26.39 -13.71 36.35
N GLU A 191 -27.14 -13.09 35.43
CA GLU A 191 -28.40 -13.52 34.75
C GLU A 191 -29.32 -12.30 34.59
N ASP A 192 -30.15 -12.13 33.57
CA ASP A 192 -30.27 -12.58 32.18
C ASP A 192 -31.39 -11.65 31.60
N ASN A 193 -31.41 -11.44 30.29
CA ASN A 193 -32.43 -10.65 29.55
C ASN A 193 -33.84 -11.35 29.55
N PRO A 194 -34.91 -10.95 28.81
CA PRO A 194 -35.19 -9.77 27.92
C PRO A 194 -36.63 -9.17 28.08
N SER A 195 -36.94 -8.07 27.36
CA SER A 195 -38.00 -7.95 26.32
C SER A 195 -38.75 -6.62 26.20
N GLU A 196 -38.95 -6.27 24.92
CA GLU A 196 -40.08 -5.53 24.27
C GLU A 196 -40.12 -3.99 24.17
N THR A 197 -39.71 -3.52 22.98
CA THR A 197 -40.51 -2.81 21.96
C THR A 197 -41.28 -1.55 22.34
N VAL A 198 -40.86 -0.38 21.79
CA VAL A 198 -41.70 0.60 21.04
C VAL A 198 -40.78 1.53 20.21
N LEU A 199 -40.98 1.57 18.88
CA LEU A 199 -40.59 2.70 17.99
C LEU A 199 -41.74 3.73 18.01
N PRO A 200 -41.52 5.06 17.83
CA PRO A 200 -41.36 5.57 16.46
C PRO A 200 -40.62 6.93 16.25
N VAL A 201 -40.39 7.20 14.95
CA VAL A 201 -40.25 8.51 14.25
C VAL A 201 -38.84 9.12 14.12
N GLU A 202 -38.24 8.82 12.96
CA GLU A 202 -37.86 9.77 11.90
C GLU A 202 -37.10 11.06 12.29
N SER A 203 -35.81 11.06 11.98
CA SER A 203 -35.08 12.25 11.50
C SER A 203 -33.92 11.77 10.63
N ALA A 204 -33.99 12.06 9.35
CA ALA A 204 -32.97 11.73 8.36
C ALA A 204 -31.67 12.47 8.70
N GLN A 205 -30.71 11.72 9.26
CA GLN A 205 -29.29 12.05 9.14
C GLN A 205 -28.75 11.15 8.04
N VAL A 206 -28.32 11.79 6.95
CA VAL A 206 -27.61 11.16 5.83
C VAL A 206 -26.41 10.41 6.41
N GLN A 207 -26.46 9.08 6.32
CA GLN A 207 -25.44 8.18 6.84
C GLN A 207 -24.26 8.17 5.88
N ASP A 208 -23.18 8.82 6.29
CA ASP A 208 -21.85 8.70 5.67
C ASP A 208 -21.30 7.24 5.76
N GLY A 209 -21.88 6.42 6.64
CA GLY A 209 -21.55 5.00 6.80
C GLY A 209 -22.06 4.07 5.67
N ASP A 210 -23.04 4.51 4.86
CA ASP A 210 -23.70 3.65 3.86
C ASP A 210 -22.89 3.56 2.54
N ARG A 211 -22.31 4.67 2.10
CA ARG A 211 -21.54 4.75 0.83
C ARG A 211 -20.32 3.83 0.80
N ASN A 212 -19.61 3.72 1.92
CA ASN A 212 -18.40 2.91 2.05
C ASN A 212 -18.67 1.40 1.90
N HIS A 213 -19.85 0.96 2.36
CA HIS A 213 -20.27 -0.44 2.25
C HIS A 213 -20.69 -0.76 0.81
N VAL A 214 -21.36 0.17 0.14
CA VAL A 214 -21.84 0.02 -1.25
C VAL A 214 -20.70 -0.18 -2.25
N LEU A 215 -19.62 0.62 -2.19
CA LEU A 215 -18.48 0.46 -3.11
C LEU A 215 -17.78 -0.89 -2.91
N SER A 216 -17.59 -1.28 -1.65
CA SER A 216 -16.99 -2.55 -1.27
C SER A 216 -17.82 -3.73 -1.80
N ASP A 217 -19.15 -3.69 -1.63
CA ASP A 217 -20.08 -4.72 -2.12
C ASP A 217 -20.12 -4.80 -3.64
N ILE A 218 -20.13 -3.65 -4.33
CA ILE A 218 -20.07 -3.60 -5.80
C ILE A 218 -18.79 -4.25 -6.29
N TYR A 219 -17.65 -3.94 -5.67
CA TYR A 219 -16.36 -4.54 -5.99
C TYR A 219 -16.37 -6.05 -5.75
N TYR A 220 -16.82 -6.53 -4.58
CA TYR A 220 -16.94 -7.97 -4.31
C TYR A 220 -17.83 -8.68 -5.33
N ARG A 221 -18.98 -8.10 -5.66
CA ARG A 221 -19.91 -8.66 -6.65
C ARG A 221 -19.24 -8.74 -8.02
N LEU A 222 -18.52 -7.70 -8.45
CA LEU A 222 -17.83 -7.69 -9.73
C LEU A 222 -16.69 -8.70 -9.79
N VAL A 223 -15.86 -8.78 -8.74
CA VAL A 223 -14.80 -9.79 -8.65
C VAL A 223 -15.36 -11.20 -8.73
N THR A 224 -16.45 -11.46 -8.01
CA THR A 224 -17.10 -12.77 -7.98
C THR A 224 -17.83 -13.11 -9.29
N GLN A 225 -18.58 -12.15 -9.87
CA GLN A 225 -19.47 -12.40 -11.02
C GLN A 225 -18.73 -12.41 -12.36
N ARG A 226 -17.76 -11.52 -12.54
CA ARG A 226 -17.00 -11.40 -13.80
C ARG A 226 -15.71 -12.22 -13.78
N GLY A 227 -15.45 -12.96 -12.70
CA GLY A 227 -14.18 -13.63 -12.49
C GLY A 227 -13.02 -12.64 -12.54
N LEU A 228 -13.20 -11.42 -12.03
CA LEU A 228 -12.13 -10.40 -11.90
C LEU A 228 -11.21 -10.78 -10.75
N GLN A 229 -10.82 -12.05 -10.72
CA GLN A 229 -9.78 -12.53 -9.85
C GLN A 229 -8.56 -11.65 -10.10
N LYS A 230 -7.89 -11.28 -9.01
CA LYS A 230 -6.49 -10.85 -9.03
C LYS A 230 -5.58 -12.05 -9.38
N SER A 231 -5.94 -12.81 -10.40
CA SER A 231 -5.52 -14.18 -10.76
C SER A 231 -6.07 -15.31 -9.87
N GLY A 232 -6.38 -16.45 -10.50
CA GLY A 232 -6.73 -17.69 -9.82
C GLY A 232 -5.52 -18.58 -9.64
N PRO A 233 -5.57 -19.56 -8.71
CA PRO A 233 -4.56 -20.60 -8.63
C PRO A 233 -4.47 -21.32 -9.98
N PRO A 234 -3.31 -21.91 -10.34
CA PRO A 234 -3.24 -22.85 -11.45
C PRO A 234 -4.35 -23.88 -11.23
N SER A 235 -5.35 -23.89 -12.11
CA SER A 235 -6.34 -24.96 -12.17
C SER A 235 -5.54 -26.25 -12.20
N HIS A 236 -5.78 -27.11 -11.22
CA HIS A 236 -5.18 -28.43 -11.12
C HIS A 236 -5.22 -29.02 -12.53
N CYS A 237 -4.03 -29.21 -13.12
CA CYS A 237 -3.95 -29.91 -14.40
C CYS A 237 -4.70 -31.22 -14.18
N ASP A 238 -5.67 -31.49 -15.05
CA ASP A 238 -6.26 -32.82 -15.15
C ASP A 238 -5.10 -33.78 -15.41
N ASP A 239 -4.67 -34.44 -14.34
CA ASP A 239 -3.62 -35.45 -14.36
C ASP A 239 -4.23 -36.63 -15.11
N LYS A 240 -4.16 -36.55 -16.44
CA LYS A 240 -4.47 -37.66 -17.32
C LYS A 240 -3.46 -38.74 -17.01
N SER A 241 -3.91 -39.67 -16.17
CA SER A 241 -3.31 -40.96 -15.91
C SER A 241 -2.70 -41.54 -17.19
N LEU A 242 -1.39 -41.45 -17.30
CA LEU A 242 -0.62 -42.31 -18.18
C LEU A 242 -0.06 -43.43 -17.30
N ASP A 243 -0.83 -44.51 -17.26
CA ASP A 243 -0.35 -45.84 -16.94
C ASP A 243 0.92 -46.11 -17.76
N SER A 244 2.04 -46.31 -17.07
CA SER A 244 3.15 -47.09 -17.59
C SER A 244 3.93 -47.67 -16.43
N SER A 245 3.61 -48.94 -16.21
CA SER A 245 4.31 -49.92 -15.39
C SER A 245 5.80 -50.02 -15.73
N SER A 246 6.65 -50.08 -14.69
CA SER A 246 7.82 -50.97 -14.70
C SER A 246 8.26 -51.28 -13.27
N GLU A 247 8.42 -52.57 -13.01
CA GLU A 247 8.62 -53.23 -11.72
C GLU A 247 10.03 -53.06 -11.12
N ASP A 248 10.06 -53.25 -9.79
CA ASP A 248 11.08 -53.83 -8.92
C ASP A 248 12.47 -53.19 -8.71
N ALA A 249 12.76 -52.82 -7.46
CA ALA A 249 13.52 -53.70 -6.55
C ALA A 249 13.65 -53.12 -5.11
N SER A 250 13.20 -53.92 -4.14
CA SER A 250 13.84 -54.25 -2.85
C SER A 250 14.36 -53.15 -1.91
N GLY A 251 13.82 -53.15 -0.67
CA GLY A 251 14.67 -53.01 0.52
C GLY A 251 14.18 -52.08 1.63
N SER A 252 13.95 -52.69 2.80
CA SER A 252 14.08 -52.13 4.15
C SER A 252 12.91 -51.33 4.75
N HIS A 253 12.40 -51.88 5.85
CA HIS A 253 11.64 -51.20 6.89
C HIS A 253 12.31 -49.88 7.30
N ASP A 254 11.53 -48.81 7.32
CA ASP A 254 11.59 -47.88 8.45
C ASP A 254 10.24 -47.19 8.66
N SER A 255 9.73 -47.29 9.88
CA SER A 255 8.44 -46.74 10.31
C SER A 255 8.56 -45.24 10.53
N GLN A 256 8.87 -44.49 9.48
CA GLN A 256 8.87 -43.04 9.54
C GLN A 256 7.43 -42.55 9.51
N LYS A 257 6.95 -42.21 10.71
CA LYS A 257 5.79 -41.36 10.98
C LYS A 257 5.86 -40.17 10.01
N ARG A 258 5.17 -40.27 8.87
CA ARG A 258 4.95 -39.15 7.94
C ARG A 258 4.17 -38.11 8.74
N SER A 259 4.90 -37.22 9.38
CA SER A 259 4.38 -35.91 9.74
C SER A 259 3.94 -35.32 8.41
N SER A 260 2.63 -35.29 8.19
CA SER A 260 2.03 -34.51 7.13
C SER A 260 2.43 -33.07 7.43
N VAL A 261 3.55 -32.64 6.85
CA VAL A 261 3.84 -31.22 6.71
C VAL A 261 2.74 -30.72 5.80
N THR A 262 1.65 -30.25 6.41
CA THR A 262 0.69 -29.40 5.71
C THR A 262 1.50 -28.16 5.36
N THR A 263 1.91 -28.05 4.10
CA THR A 263 2.51 -26.83 3.57
C THR A 263 1.49 -25.73 3.77
N MET A 264 1.64 -24.95 4.85
CA MET A 264 0.81 -23.78 5.06
C MET A 264 1.09 -22.84 3.89
N THR A 265 0.06 -22.57 3.12
CA THR A 265 0.12 -21.57 2.07
C THR A 265 0.19 -20.18 2.72
N SER A 266 0.69 -19.17 2.00
CA SER A 266 0.67 -17.79 2.52
C SER A 266 -0.76 -17.36 2.92
N ARG A 267 -1.77 -17.92 2.24
CA ARG A 267 -3.20 -17.76 2.53
C ARG A 267 -3.59 -18.30 3.91
N ASP A 268 -3.04 -19.43 4.33
CA ASP A 268 -3.29 -20.01 5.66
C ASP A 268 -2.67 -19.17 6.79
N GLN A 269 -1.69 -18.33 6.46
CA GLN A 269 -1.07 -17.35 7.37
C GLN A 269 -1.71 -15.95 7.26
N GLY A 270 -2.76 -15.79 6.47
CA GLY A 270 -3.45 -14.50 6.28
C GLY A 270 -2.71 -13.50 5.38
N PHE A 271 -1.64 -13.92 4.70
CA PHE A 271 -0.91 -13.08 3.74
C PHE A 271 -1.33 -13.41 2.31
N ASP A 272 -2.10 -12.50 1.72
CA ASP A 272 -2.50 -12.60 0.32
C ASP A 272 -1.41 -12.05 -0.63
N ILE A 273 -0.29 -12.77 -0.68
CA ILE A 273 0.90 -12.39 -1.47
C ILE A 273 0.58 -12.28 -2.97
N PHE A 274 -0.39 -13.05 -3.46
CA PHE A 274 -0.76 -13.11 -4.87
C PHE A 274 -2.03 -12.30 -5.19
N GLY A 275 -2.62 -11.63 -4.20
CA GLY A 275 -3.87 -10.90 -4.37
C GLY A 275 -5.10 -11.80 -4.54
N TRP A 276 -5.02 -13.11 -4.34
CA TRP A 276 -6.12 -14.05 -4.60
C TRP A 276 -7.43 -13.73 -3.89
N ASP A 277 -7.40 -13.05 -2.74
CA ASP A 277 -8.59 -12.71 -1.99
C ASP A 277 -9.05 -11.28 -2.30
N PRO A 278 -10.32 -11.09 -2.70
CA PRO A 278 -10.85 -9.76 -2.90
C PRO A 278 -10.83 -8.97 -1.59
N ASP A 279 -10.08 -7.88 -1.58
CA ASP A 279 -10.04 -6.90 -0.50
C ASP A 279 -11.03 -5.78 -0.80
N ALA A 280 -12.02 -5.61 0.08
CA ALA A 280 -13.02 -4.55 0.08
C ALA A 280 -12.42 -3.16 -0.20
N ASN A 281 -11.25 -2.88 0.38
CA ASN A 281 -10.60 -1.58 0.30
C ASN A 281 -9.97 -1.32 -1.06
N THR A 282 -9.81 -2.36 -1.89
CA THR A 282 -9.25 -2.21 -3.24
C THR A 282 -10.00 -1.19 -4.08
N ALA A 283 -11.33 -1.13 -3.93
CA ALA A 283 -12.17 -0.19 -4.67
C ALA A 283 -11.80 1.27 -4.39
N LYS A 284 -11.25 1.55 -3.20
CA LYS A 284 -10.85 2.88 -2.74
C LYS A 284 -9.43 3.26 -3.15
N ILE A 285 -8.60 2.26 -3.49
CA ILE A 285 -7.22 2.53 -3.92
C ILE A 285 -7.25 3.20 -5.29
N PRO A 286 -6.65 4.38 -5.47
CA PRO A 286 -6.64 5.08 -6.74
C PRO A 286 -5.95 4.28 -7.84
N LEU A 287 -6.57 4.22 -9.03
CA LEU A 287 -5.94 3.69 -10.23
C LEU A 287 -5.12 4.79 -10.90
N VAL A 288 -3.84 4.52 -11.15
CA VAL A 288 -2.90 5.51 -11.71
C VAL A 288 -2.21 4.98 -12.95
N ASP A 289 -1.91 5.91 -13.85
CA ASP A 289 -0.89 5.74 -14.87
C ASP A 289 0.49 5.98 -14.30
N ALA A 290 1.51 5.30 -14.85
CA ALA A 290 2.90 5.49 -14.46
C ALA A 290 3.83 5.57 -15.69
N TRP A 291 4.76 6.51 -15.65
CA TRP A 291 5.77 6.75 -16.69
C TRP A 291 7.16 6.81 -16.07
N LEU A 292 8.17 6.21 -16.70
CA LEU A 292 9.54 6.13 -16.17
C LEU A 292 10.47 7.23 -16.72
N ASP A 293 9.99 8.00 -17.69
CA ASP A 293 10.67 9.10 -18.38
C ASP A 293 10.37 10.45 -17.70
N LEU A 294 11.06 10.72 -16.59
CA LEU A 294 10.78 11.88 -15.74
C LEU A 294 10.87 13.23 -16.48
N GLU A 295 11.91 13.42 -17.30
CA GLU A 295 12.21 14.69 -17.97
C GLU A 295 11.20 15.05 -19.07
N ASN A 296 10.46 14.06 -19.60
CA ASN A 296 9.38 14.32 -20.56
C ASN A 296 8.11 14.88 -19.88
N HIS A 297 8.03 14.76 -18.55
CA HIS A 297 6.84 15.08 -17.77
C HIS A 297 7.04 16.28 -16.85
N PHE A 298 8.26 16.52 -16.38
CA PHE A 298 8.58 17.57 -15.44
C PHE A 298 9.80 18.39 -15.84
N THR A 299 9.73 19.67 -15.50
CA THR A 299 10.88 20.55 -15.33
C THR A 299 11.09 20.78 -13.83
N GLU A 300 12.29 21.21 -13.44
CA GLU A 300 12.65 21.42 -12.03
C GLU A 300 11.63 22.31 -11.27
N ASP A 301 11.13 23.36 -11.89
CA ASP A 301 10.18 24.31 -11.27
C ASP A 301 8.71 23.86 -11.29
N ASN A 302 8.39 22.71 -11.91
CA ASN A 302 7.00 22.28 -12.16
C ASN A 302 6.66 20.93 -11.49
N ILE A 303 7.43 20.52 -10.49
CA ILE A 303 7.15 19.29 -9.74
C ILE A 303 6.08 19.60 -8.68
N THR A 304 4.94 18.92 -8.79
CA THR A 304 3.81 19.05 -7.87
C THR A 304 4.19 18.57 -6.47
N SER A 305 3.73 19.29 -5.43
CA SER A 305 3.97 18.92 -4.04
C SER A 305 3.26 17.60 -3.67
N PRO A 306 3.91 16.71 -2.90
CA PRO A 306 3.28 15.50 -2.34
C PRO A 306 1.96 15.74 -1.62
N LEU A 307 1.82 16.89 -0.95
CA LEU A 307 0.62 17.21 -0.16
C LEU A 307 -0.63 17.37 -1.01
N GLU A 308 -0.47 17.72 -2.28
CA GLU A 308 -1.59 17.85 -3.21
C GLU A 308 -2.10 16.49 -3.68
N LEU A 309 -1.23 15.46 -3.71
CA LEU A 309 -1.63 14.10 -4.05
C LEU A 309 -2.60 13.54 -3.02
N ASN A 310 -2.31 13.74 -1.73
CA ASN A 310 -3.18 13.29 -0.65
C ASN A 310 -4.57 13.93 -0.76
N LYS A 311 -4.64 15.23 -1.06
CA LYS A 311 -5.91 15.92 -1.30
C LYS A 311 -6.65 15.40 -2.52
N GLU A 312 -5.94 15.04 -3.59
CA GLU A 312 -6.53 14.43 -4.78
C GLU A 312 -7.10 13.04 -4.45
N PHE A 313 -6.43 12.26 -3.59
CA PHE A 313 -6.91 10.95 -3.14
C PHE A 313 -8.10 11.06 -2.20
N GLU A 314 -8.11 12.02 -1.27
CA GLU A 314 -9.27 12.32 -0.43
C GLU A 314 -10.52 12.67 -1.26
N GLN A 315 -10.35 13.37 -2.40
CA GLN A 315 -11.45 13.67 -3.33
C GLN A 315 -11.98 12.44 -4.06
N ILE A 316 -11.18 11.39 -4.21
CA ILE A 316 -11.60 10.11 -4.81
C ILE A 316 -12.40 9.28 -3.79
N GLU A 317 -12.08 9.41 -2.50
CA GLU A 317 -12.75 8.69 -1.43
C GLU A 317 -14.09 9.34 -0.99
N ALA A 318 -14.28 10.65 -1.23
CA ALA A 318 -15.45 11.42 -0.83
C ALA A 318 -16.70 11.22 -1.72
#